data_AF-A0A8T4Z1T9-F1
#
_entry.id   AF-A0A8T4Z1T9-F1
#
_cell.length_a   1.000
_cell.length_b   1.000
_cell.length_c   1.000
_cell.angle_alpha   90.00
_cell.angle_beta   90.00
_cell.angle_gamma   90.00
#
_symmetry.space_group_name_H-M   'P 1'
#
loop_
_entity.id
_entity.type
_entity.pdbx_description
1 polymer ?
#
loop_
_entity_poly.entity_id
_entity_poly.type
_entity_poly.pdbx_seq_one_letter_code
_entity_poly.pdbx_strand_id
1 'polypeptide(L)'
;MKVKPYAVETLTDYLQELRRALSERRPITSLRVDFKSMVDTVDRLDEMLSSPSLSKLEREGITLIREYIKEASMKSYSGRGEEAVPYVDRALEAALTLNNLNLLKEGGVALIHPDELVEMDRVGGRPVYSIKRR
;
A
#
# COMPACT_ATOMS: atom_id res chain seq x y z
N MET A 1 13.07 13.65 11.33
CA MET A 1 13.58 13.05 10.08
C MET A 1 12.38 12.72 9.20
N LYS A 2 12.15 13.45 8.10
CA LYS A 2 11.06 13.12 7.14
C LYS A 2 11.38 11.76 6.51
N VAL A 3 10.40 10.87 6.41
CA VAL A 3 10.55 9.65 5.61
C VAL A 3 10.80 10.11 4.18
N LYS A 4 11.97 9.79 3.64
CA LYS A 4 12.37 10.28 2.31
C LYS A 4 11.48 9.62 1.26
N PRO A 5 11.09 10.34 0.18
CA PRO A 5 10.33 9.79 -0.94
C PRO A 5 10.92 8.48 -1.50
N TYR A 6 12.25 8.33 -1.39
CA TYR A 6 13.02 7.12 -1.70
C TYR A 6 12.47 5.82 -1.11
N ALA A 7 11.80 5.82 0.06
CA ALA A 7 11.33 4.58 0.68
C ALA A 7 10.13 3.95 -0.03
N VAL A 8 9.26 4.75 -0.67
CA VAL A 8 8.03 4.28 -1.32
C VAL A 8 8.28 3.86 -2.77
N GLU A 9 9.19 4.54 -3.48
CA GLU A 9 9.64 4.11 -4.82
C GLU A 9 10.33 2.74 -4.74
N THR A 10 11.26 2.57 -3.80
CA THR A 10 11.94 1.27 -3.58
C THR A 10 10.96 0.15 -3.23
N LEU A 11 9.87 0.47 -2.52
CA LEU A 11 8.79 -0.48 -2.21
C LEU A 11 7.98 -0.86 -3.46
N THR A 12 7.71 0.10 -4.34
CA THR A 12 6.94 -0.13 -5.56
C THR A 12 7.71 -1.05 -6.52
N ASP A 13 9.00 -0.77 -6.74
CA ASP A 13 9.86 -1.60 -7.59
C ASP A 13 9.94 -3.04 -7.05
N TYR A 14 10.14 -3.17 -5.73
CA TYR A 14 10.14 -4.47 -5.06
C TYR A 14 8.82 -5.24 -5.24
N LEU A 15 7.67 -4.57 -5.08
CA LEU A 15 6.36 -5.21 -5.23
C LEU A 15 6.11 -5.66 -6.68
N GLN A 16 6.61 -4.93 -7.66
CA GLN A 16 6.56 -5.34 -9.07
C GLN A 16 7.40 -6.59 -9.33
N GLU A 17 8.61 -6.66 -8.78
CA GLU A 17 9.47 -7.84 -8.88
C GLU A 17 8.84 -9.07 -8.21
N LEU A 18 8.29 -8.90 -7.00
CA LEU A 18 7.60 -9.96 -6.26
C LEU A 18 6.38 -10.49 -7.03
N ARG A 19 5.55 -9.58 -7.56
CA ARG A 19 4.39 -9.95 -8.40
C ARG A 19 4.82 -10.80 -9.59
N ARG A 20 5.89 -10.38 -10.28
CA ARG A 20 6.43 -11.10 -11.44
C ARG A 20 6.94 -12.48 -11.04
N ALA A 21 7.69 -12.58 -9.94
CA ALA A 21 8.20 -13.85 -9.42
C ALA A 21 7.08 -14.86 -9.09
N LEU A 22 6.02 -14.40 -8.41
CA LEU A 22 4.87 -15.23 -8.07
C LEU A 22 4.05 -15.65 -9.31
N SER A 23 3.96 -14.79 -10.32
CA SER A 23 3.22 -15.06 -11.55
C SER A 23 3.93 -16.07 -12.48
N GLU A 24 5.26 -16.13 -12.43
CA GLU A 24 6.07 -16.94 -13.36
C GLU A 24 6.14 -18.45 -13.02
N ARG A 25 5.32 -18.98 -12.09
CA ARG A 25 5.29 -20.42 -11.68
C ARG A 25 6.68 -21.04 -11.49
N ARG A 26 7.55 -20.36 -10.74
CA ARG A 26 8.91 -20.83 -10.49
C ARG A 26 8.93 -22.01 -9.48
N PRO A 27 9.92 -22.92 -9.54
CA PRO A 27 10.00 -24.13 -8.72
C PRO A 27 9.96 -23.85 -7.21
N ILE A 28 9.56 -24.82 -6.38
CA ILE A 28 9.34 -24.68 -4.90
C ILE A 28 10.47 -23.95 -4.14
N THR A 29 11.71 -24.02 -4.62
CA THR A 29 12.85 -23.27 -4.07
C THR A 29 12.73 -21.76 -4.23
N SER A 30 12.12 -21.25 -5.30
CA SER A 30 11.82 -19.83 -5.49
C SER A 30 10.71 -19.34 -4.56
N LEU A 31 9.67 -20.15 -4.34
CA LEU A 31 8.57 -19.82 -3.41
C LEU A 31 9.07 -19.56 -1.98
N ARG A 32 10.12 -20.27 -1.54
CA ARG A 32 10.77 -20.00 -0.24
C ARG A 32 11.56 -18.69 -0.22
N VAL A 33 12.19 -18.34 -1.33
CA VAL A 33 12.89 -17.05 -1.50
C VAL A 33 11.86 -15.92 -1.52
N ASP A 34 10.79 -16.06 -2.28
CA ASP A 34 9.70 -15.08 -2.39
C ASP A 34 8.99 -14.87 -1.05
N PHE A 35 8.74 -15.95 -0.29
CA PHE A 35 8.20 -15.87 1.07
C PHE A 35 9.13 -15.12 2.03
N LYS A 36 10.43 -15.44 2.03
CA LYS A 36 11.40 -14.74 2.86
C LYS A 36 11.44 -13.24 2.51
N SER A 37 11.46 -12.91 1.22
CA SER A 37 11.42 -11.52 0.77
C SER A 37 10.16 -10.80 1.24
N MET A 38 8.99 -11.45 1.20
CA MET A 38 7.75 -10.87 1.75
C MET A 38 7.84 -10.61 3.25
N VAL A 39 8.41 -11.53 4.02
CA VAL A 39 8.63 -11.34 5.47
C VAL A 39 9.58 -10.16 5.72
N ASP A 40 10.72 -10.11 5.02
CA ASP A 40 11.67 -9.00 5.13
C ASP A 40 11.02 -7.64 4.77
N THR A 41 10.02 -7.66 3.89
CA THR A 41 9.24 -6.46 3.52
C THR A 41 8.30 -6.04 4.63
N VAL A 42 7.64 -6.99 5.30
CA VAL A 42 6.81 -6.69 6.48
C VAL A 42 7.65 -6.01 7.56
N ASP A 43 8.84 -6.54 7.84
CA ASP A 43 9.73 -5.97 8.85
C ASP A 43 10.12 -4.52 8.51
N ARG A 44 10.49 -4.26 7.24
CA ARG A 44 10.77 -2.89 6.76
C ARG A 44 9.56 -1.96 6.90
N LEU A 45 8.35 -2.45 6.61
CA LEU A 45 7.13 -1.65 6.76
C LEU A 45 6.83 -1.35 8.23
N ASP A 46 7.08 -2.30 9.14
CA ASP A 46 6.93 -2.08 10.58
C ASP A 46 7.98 -1.09 11.13
N GLU A 47 9.22 -1.13 10.62
CA GLU A 47 10.23 -0.10 10.89
C GLU A 47 9.77 1.29 10.41
N MET A 48 9.24 1.39 9.19
CA MET A 48 8.68 2.64 8.66
C MET A 48 7.53 3.16 9.53
N LEU A 49 6.60 2.30 9.94
CA LEU A 49 5.46 2.65 10.78
C LEU A 49 5.88 3.12 12.18
N SER A 50 7.03 2.66 12.67
CA SER A 50 7.61 3.12 13.93
C SER A 50 8.10 4.58 13.85
N SER A 51 8.22 5.16 12.66
CA SER A 51 8.59 6.56 12.50
C SER A 51 7.47 7.50 12.99
N PRO A 52 7.77 8.46 13.89
CA PRO A 52 6.80 9.46 14.35
C PRO A 52 6.55 10.56 13.32
N SER A 53 7.34 10.66 12.25
CA SER A 53 7.24 11.71 11.24
C SER A 53 6.24 11.42 10.12
N LEU A 54 5.66 10.21 10.10
CA LEU A 54 4.62 9.85 9.14
C LEU A 54 3.35 10.65 9.40
N SER A 55 2.81 11.25 8.33
CA SER A 55 1.46 11.79 8.34
C SER A 55 0.43 10.67 8.49
N LYS A 56 -0.80 11.03 8.86
CA LYS A 56 -1.92 10.08 9.00
C LYS A 56 -2.12 9.25 7.73
N LEU A 57 -2.14 9.89 6.57
CA LEU A 57 -2.27 9.24 5.27
C LEU A 57 -1.15 8.23 5.00
N GLU A 58 0.11 8.60 5.24
CA GLU A 58 1.23 7.69 5.03
C GLU A 58 1.17 6.49 5.98
N ARG A 59 0.79 6.71 7.24
CA ARG A 59 0.62 5.64 8.23
C ARG A 59 -0.49 4.67 7.82
N GLU A 60 -1.63 5.19 7.38
CA GLU A 60 -2.76 4.36 6.91
C GLU A 60 -2.40 3.58 5.64
N GLY A 61 -1.75 4.24 4.67
CA GLY A 61 -1.31 3.60 3.43
C GLY A 61 -0.26 2.51 3.66
N ILE A 62 0.78 2.78 4.45
CA ILE A 62 1.83 1.79 4.78
C ILE A 62 1.22 0.62 5.56
N THR A 63 0.28 0.89 6.48
CA THR A 63 -0.45 -0.16 7.21
C THR A 63 -1.20 -1.07 6.24
N LEU A 64 -1.94 -0.50 5.28
CA LEU A 64 -2.69 -1.26 4.29
C LEU A 64 -1.77 -2.15 3.44
N ILE A 65 -0.64 -1.60 2.95
CA ILE A 65 0.35 -2.35 2.18
C ILE A 65 0.90 -3.52 3.01
N ARG A 66 1.25 -3.26 4.28
CA ARG A 66 1.74 -4.29 5.20
C ARG A 66 0.75 -5.43 5.38
N GLU A 67 -0.53 -5.13 5.59
CA GLU A 67 -1.55 -6.17 5.76
C GLU A 67 -1.71 -7.03 4.51
N TYR A 68 -1.68 -6.43 3.31
CA TYR A 68 -1.69 -7.22 2.08
C TYR A 68 -0.47 -8.12 1.93
N ILE A 69 0.73 -7.66 2.30
CA ILE A 69 1.94 -8.49 2.23
C ILE A 69 1.92 -9.60 3.30
N LYS A 70 1.36 -9.35 4.48
CA LYS A 70 1.12 -10.41 5.48
C LYS A 70 0.19 -11.48 4.94
N GLU A 71 -0.92 -11.10 4.33
CA GLU A 71 -1.86 -12.05 3.70
C GLU A 71 -1.19 -12.85 2.58
N ALA A 72 -0.45 -12.19 1.68
CA ALA A 72 0.32 -12.85 0.63
C ALA A 72 1.32 -13.88 1.18
N SER A 73 1.99 -13.52 2.28
CA SER A 73 2.93 -14.40 2.99
C SER A 73 2.23 -15.63 3.55
N MET A 74 1.09 -15.47 4.22
CA MET A 74 0.30 -16.57 4.80
C MET A 74 -0.21 -17.53 3.71
N LYS A 75 -0.68 -16.99 2.58
CA LYS A 75 -1.11 -17.80 1.42
C LYS A 75 0.04 -18.60 0.83
N SER A 76 1.19 -17.95 0.64
CA SER A 76 2.40 -18.60 0.11
C SER A 76 2.92 -19.70 1.05
N TYR A 77 2.98 -19.43 2.36
CA TYR A 77 3.38 -20.41 3.37
C TYR A 77 2.47 -21.66 3.37
N SER A 78 1.17 -21.46 3.16
CA SER A 78 0.17 -22.53 3.10
C SER A 78 0.20 -23.34 1.80
N GLY A 79 1.19 -23.12 0.92
CA GLY A 79 1.30 -23.78 -0.38
C GLY A 79 0.32 -23.26 -1.44
N ARG A 80 -0.36 -22.14 -1.17
CA ARG A 80 -1.36 -21.52 -2.05
C ARG A 80 -0.78 -20.28 -2.74
N GLY A 81 0.37 -20.45 -3.40
CA GLY A 81 1.09 -19.35 -4.05
C GLY A 81 0.25 -18.58 -5.07
N GLU A 82 -0.61 -19.26 -5.83
CA GLU A 82 -1.54 -18.60 -6.76
C GLU A 82 -2.56 -17.70 -6.05
N GLU A 83 -2.98 -18.05 -4.82
CA GLU A 83 -3.85 -17.20 -3.99
C GLU A 83 -3.10 -16.00 -3.37
N ALA A 84 -1.76 -16.00 -3.38
CA ALA A 84 -0.96 -14.89 -2.85
C ALA A 84 -0.87 -13.72 -3.84
N VAL A 85 -0.91 -14.01 -5.15
CA VAL A 85 -0.76 -13.01 -6.23
C VAL A 85 -1.75 -11.83 -6.09
N PRO A 86 -3.06 -12.05 -5.86
CA PRO A 86 -4.01 -10.94 -5.72
C PRO A 86 -3.70 -10.00 -4.55
N TYR A 87 -3.08 -10.51 -3.48
CA TYR A 87 -2.70 -9.67 -2.34
C TYR A 87 -1.45 -8.83 -2.66
N VAL A 88 -0.49 -9.39 -3.39
CA VAL A 88 0.67 -8.61 -3.89
C VAL A 88 0.22 -7.54 -4.89
N ASP A 89 -0.73 -7.85 -5.76
CA ASP A 89 -1.32 -6.86 -6.68
C ASP A 89 -1.96 -5.70 -5.91
N ARG A 90 -2.75 -5.99 -4.87
CA ARG A 90 -3.36 -4.96 -4.01
C ARG A 90 -2.34 -4.14 -3.23
N ALA A 91 -1.27 -4.78 -2.74
CA ALA A 91 -0.16 -4.08 -2.11
C ALA A 91 0.50 -3.08 -3.08
N LEU A 92 0.73 -3.49 -4.33
CA LEU A 92 1.30 -2.64 -5.37
C LEU A 92 0.38 -1.47 -5.71
N GLU A 93 -0.91 -1.72 -5.88
CA GLU A 93 -1.91 -0.67 -6.14
C GLU A 93 -1.95 0.36 -5.00
N ALA A 94 -1.93 -0.09 -3.75
CA ALA A 94 -1.87 0.78 -2.58
C ALA A 94 -0.58 1.61 -2.53
N ALA A 95 0.58 1.02 -2.85
CA ALA A 95 1.86 1.72 -2.90
C ALA A 95 1.89 2.81 -3.98
N LEU A 96 1.44 2.49 -5.19
CA LEU A 96 1.33 3.46 -6.29
C LEU A 96 0.37 4.60 -5.96
N THR A 97 -0.78 4.27 -5.37
CA THR A 97 -1.78 5.27 -4.95
C THR A 97 -1.19 6.19 -3.89
N LEU A 98 -0.52 5.64 -2.87
CA LEU A 98 0.12 6.43 -1.83
C LEU A 98 1.19 7.36 -2.41
N ASN A 99 2.00 6.88 -3.36
CA ASN A 99 3.01 7.71 -4.03
C ASN A 99 2.35 8.86 -4.80
N ASN A 100 1.32 8.58 -5.60
CA ASN A 100 0.59 9.60 -6.35
C ASN A 100 -0.04 10.66 -5.42
N LEU A 101 -0.62 10.24 -4.29
CA LEU A 101 -1.18 11.17 -3.31
C LEU A 101 -0.09 12.05 -2.67
N ASN A 102 1.08 11.48 -2.37
CA ASN A 102 2.21 12.26 -1.86
C ASN A 102 2.71 13.28 -2.89
N LEU A 103 2.84 12.90 -4.16
CA LEU A 103 3.21 13.82 -5.24
C LEU A 103 2.21 14.98 -5.39
N LEU A 104 0.90 14.68 -5.34
CA LEU A 104 -0.15 15.71 -5.35
C LEU A 104 -0.02 16.66 -4.15
N LYS A 105 0.20 16.11 -2.96
CA LYS A 105 0.40 16.90 -1.73
C LYS A 105 1.63 17.79 -1.81
N GLU A 106 2.75 17.28 -2.35
CA GLU A 106 3.96 18.06 -2.61
C GLU A 106 3.72 19.17 -3.64
N GLY A 107 2.86 18.92 -4.62
CA GLY A 107 2.37 19.92 -5.58
C GLY A 107 1.39 20.95 -5.00
N GLY A 108 1.12 20.92 -3.69
CA GLY A 108 0.22 21.85 -3.02
C GLY A 108 -1.27 21.52 -3.14
N VAL A 109 -1.62 20.33 -3.65
CA VAL A 109 -3.01 19.88 -3.70
C VAL A 109 -3.47 19.50 -2.31
N ALA A 110 -4.56 20.13 -1.85
CA ALA A 110 -5.20 19.77 -0.60
C ALA A 110 -5.92 18.42 -0.74
N LEU A 111 -5.48 17.43 0.03
CA LEU A 111 -6.18 16.16 0.18
C LEU A 111 -7.22 16.30 1.29
N ILE A 112 -8.45 15.89 1.00
CA ILE A 112 -9.59 15.98 1.92
C ILE A 112 -10.03 14.57 2.26
N HIS A 113 -10.03 14.22 3.55
CA HIS A 113 -10.55 12.93 3.97
C HIS A 113 -12.08 12.88 3.90
N PRO A 114 -12.69 11.70 3.65
CA PRO A 114 -14.15 11.57 3.62
C PRO A 114 -14.85 11.98 4.92
N ASP A 115 -14.20 11.84 6.07
CA ASP A 115 -14.71 12.30 7.37
C ASP A 115 -14.68 13.83 7.52
N GLU A 116 -14.00 14.54 6.62
CA GLU A 116 -14.01 16.01 6.50
C GLU A 116 -15.10 16.51 5.55
N LEU A 117 -15.84 15.60 4.91
CA LEU A 117 -16.93 15.93 4.00
C LEU A 117 -18.30 15.84 4.69
N VAL A 118 -19.25 16.66 4.24
CA VAL A 118 -20.68 16.59 4.58
C VAL A 118 -21.47 16.53 3.28
N GLU A 119 -22.31 15.51 3.13
CA GLU A 119 -23.26 15.44 2.02
C GLU A 119 -24.29 16.56 2.20
N MET A 120 -24.37 17.46 1.22
CA MET A 120 -25.27 18.62 1.23
C MET A 120 -26.56 18.35 0.46
N ASP A 121 -26.46 17.60 -0.63
CA ASP A 121 -27.57 17.33 -1.54
C ASP A 121 -27.23 16.16 -2.49
N ARG A 122 -28.16 15.80 -3.38
CA ARG A 122 -27.98 14.84 -4.48
C ARG A 122 -28.46 15.42 -5.80
N VAL A 123 -27.57 15.47 -6.79
CA VAL A 123 -27.89 15.90 -8.17
C VAL A 123 -27.87 14.69 -9.10
N GLY A 124 -29.01 14.36 -9.69
CA GLY A 124 -29.13 13.18 -10.57
C GLY A 124 -28.78 11.86 -9.87
N GLY A 125 -29.06 11.76 -8.56
CA GLY A 125 -28.73 10.60 -7.73
C GLY A 125 -27.26 10.53 -7.25
N ARG A 126 -26.42 11.49 -7.64
CA ARG A 126 -25.01 11.57 -7.19
C ARG A 126 -24.88 12.53 -6.01
N PRO A 127 -24.17 12.15 -4.93
CA PRO A 127 -23.99 13.01 -3.77
C PRO A 127 -23.13 14.22 -4.09
N VAL A 128 -23.52 15.38 -3.55
CA VAL A 128 -22.77 16.63 -3.59
C VAL A 128 -22.28 16.91 -2.17
N TYR A 129 -20.98 17.16 -2.03
CA TYR A 129 -20.33 17.34 -0.74
C TYR A 129 -19.87 18.77 -0.54
N SER A 130 -19.90 19.23 0.72
CA SER A 130 -19.12 20.38 1.17
C SER A 130 -18.06 19.95 2.17
N ILE A 131 -17.05 20.79 2.36
CA ILE A 131 -16.01 20.59 3.36
C ILE A 131 -16.54 21.11 4.70
N LYS A 132 -16.38 20.33 5.77
CA LYS A 132 -16.69 20.75 7.14
C LYS A 132 -15.93 22.05 7.45
N ARG A 133 -16.65 23.13 7.73
CA ARG A 133 -16.05 24.34 8.30
C ARG A 133 -15.65 24.02 9.75
N ARG A 134 -14.37 24.19 10.09
CA ARG A 134 -13.87 24.09 11.46
C ARG A 134 -14.28 25.30 12.28
#